data_AF-A0A1R3TY26-F1
#
_entry.id   AF-A0A1R3TY26-F1
#
_cell.length_a   1.000
_cell.length_b   1.000
_cell.length_c   1.000
_cell.angle_alpha   90.00
_cell.angle_beta   90.00
_cell.angle_gamma   90.00
#
_symmetry.space_group_name_H-M   'P 1'
#
loop_
_entity.id
_entity.type
_entity.pdbx_description
1 polymer ?
#
loop_
_entity_poly.entity_id
_entity_poly.type
_entity_poly.pdbx_seq_one_letter_code
_entity_poly.pdbx_strand_id
1 'polypeptide(L)' 'MPIVRHLIQTVALGKTRDHQPASLQVYGNIADIMGSLEVLDLMEQQFLAAAGNDLLARIASGEIDPHARRKRLFYEYL' A
#
# COMPACT_ATOMS: atom_id res chain seq x y z
N MET A 1 -1.88 -7.10 0.94
CA MET A 1 -2.65 -7.06 2.23
C MET A 1 -3.16 -8.45 2.71
N PRO A 2 -2.35 -9.28 3.41
CA PRO A 2 -2.71 -10.66 3.80
C PRO A 2 -3.71 -10.80 4.95
N ILE A 3 -3.72 -9.88 5.93
CA ILE A 3 -4.60 -9.96 7.11
C ILE A 3 -6.08 -9.74 6.74
N VAL A 4 -6.37 -8.74 5.89
CA VAL A 4 -7.73 -8.44 5.43
C VAL A 4 -8.30 -9.60 4.62
N ARG A 5 -7.48 -10.19 3.74
CA ARG A 5 -7.85 -11.40 2.98
C ARG A 5 -8.23 -12.56 3.90
N HIS A 6 -7.41 -12.81 4.93
CA HIS A 6 -7.64 -13.89 5.89
C HIS A 6 -8.91 -13.68 6.73
N LEU A 7 -9.17 -12.45 7.15
CA LEU A 7 -10.37 -12.09 7.91
C LEU A 7 -11.65 -12.32 7.08
N ILE A 8 -11.64 -11.84 5.83
CA ILE A 8 -12.76 -12.02 4.89
C ILE A 8 -13.03 -13.50 4.61
N GLN A 9 -12.00 -14.30 4.35
CA GLN A 9 -12.14 -15.74 4.13
C GLN A 9 -12.74 -16.45 5.35
N THR A 10 -12.25 -16.10 6.54
CA THR A 10 -12.73 -16.68 7.80
C THR A 10 -14.19 -16.35 8.07
N VAL A 11 -14.62 -15.10 7.84
CA VAL A 11 -16.00 -14.67 8.07
C VAL A 11 -16.95 -15.21 6.99
N ALA A 12 -16.51 -15.32 5.74
CA ALA A 12 -17.35 -15.76 4.62
C ALA A 12 -17.51 -17.28 4.55
N LEU A 13 -16.51 -18.05 4.99
CA LEU A 13 -16.45 -19.52 4.87
C LEU A 13 -16.51 -20.23 6.23
N GLY A 14 -16.58 -19.48 7.33
CA GLY A 14 -16.52 -20.00 8.69
C GLY A 14 -17.68 -20.94 9.01
N LYS A 15 -17.38 -22.21 9.27
CA LYS A 15 -18.37 -23.21 9.73
C LYS A 15 -18.46 -23.21 11.26
N THR A 16 -19.01 -22.16 11.87
CA THR A 16 -19.40 -22.24 13.30
C THR A 16 -20.82 -22.81 13.41
N ARG A 17 -21.13 -23.45 14.55
CA ARG A 17 -22.31 -24.32 14.73
C ARG A 17 -23.66 -23.59 14.56
N ASP A 18 -23.65 -22.25 14.65
CA ASP A 18 -24.81 -21.36 14.44
C ASP A 18 -24.61 -20.38 13.26
N HIS A 19 -23.61 -20.62 12.40
CA HIS A 19 -23.33 -19.74 11.27
C HIS A 19 -24.37 -19.96 10.16
N GLN A 20 -25.17 -18.93 9.90
CA GLN A 20 -25.97 -18.85 8.68
C GLN A 20 -25.05 -18.43 7.53
N PRO A 21 -24.95 -19.22 6.45
CA PRO A 21 -24.17 -18.82 5.28
C PRO A 21 -24.71 -17.51 4.72
N ALA A 22 -23.80 -16.63 4.29
CA ALA A 22 -24.17 -15.37 3.68
C ALA A 22 -24.89 -15.60 2.34
N SER A 23 -25.68 -14.63 1.88
CA SER A 23 -26.32 -14.74 0.56
C SER A 23 -25.27 -14.71 -0.55
N LEU A 24 -25.62 -15.24 -1.73
CA LEU A 24 -24.74 -15.21 -2.91
C LEU A 24 -24.28 -13.78 -3.27
N GLN A 25 -25.16 -12.80 -3.04
CA GLN A 25 -24.83 -11.38 -3.25
C GLN A 25 -23.71 -10.90 -2.32
N VAL A 26 -23.69 -11.34 -1.06
CA VAL A 26 -22.61 -11.01 -0.12
C VAL A 26 -21.29 -11.62 -0.58
N TYR A 27 -21.31 -12.85 -1.09
CA TYR A 27 -20.11 -13.46 -1.68
C TYR A 27 -19.59 -12.70 -2.91
N GLY A 28 -20.49 -12.21 -3.78
CA GLY A 28 -20.13 -11.34 -4.91
C GLY A 28 -19.47 -10.04 -4.44
N ASN A 29 -20.08 -9.35 -3.49
CA ASN A 29 -19.52 -8.12 -2.93
C ASN A 29 -18.13 -8.34 -2.30
N ILE A 30 -17.93 -9.48 -1.64
CA ILE A 30 -16.63 -9.86 -1.06
C ILE A 30 -15.57 -10.04 -2.17
N ALA A 31 -15.92 -10.72 -3.25
CA ALA A 31 -15.01 -10.89 -4.39
C ALA A 31 -14.63 -9.55 -5.02
N ASP A 32 -15.59 -8.63 -5.18
CA ASP A 32 -15.35 -7.29 -5.71
C ASP A 32 -14.43 -6.46 -4.79
N ILE A 33 -14.65 -6.53 -3.48
CA ILE A 33 -13.78 -5.88 -2.48
C ILE A 33 -12.37 -6.45 -2.57
N MET A 34 -12.23 -7.77 -2.64
CA MET A 34 -10.93 -8.43 -2.76
C MET A 34 -10.19 -8.01 -4.02
N GLY A 35 -10.87 -7.99 -5.18
CA GLY A 35 -10.28 -7.53 -6.44
C GLY A 35 -9.86 -6.06 -6.36
N SER A 36 -10.70 -5.20 -5.78
CA SER A 36 -10.38 -3.78 -5.60
C SER A 36 -9.15 -3.57 -4.71
N LEU A 37 -9.03 -4.34 -3.62
CA LEU A 37 -7.87 -4.28 -2.72
C LEU A 37 -6.58 -4.76 -3.40
N GLU A 38 -6.64 -5.76 -4.29
CA GLU A 38 -5.47 -6.22 -5.05
C GLU A 38 -4.98 -5.16 -6.04
N VAL A 39 -5.91 -4.47 -6.71
CA VAL A 39 -5.58 -3.35 -7.60
C VAL A 39 -4.93 -2.21 -6.83
N LEU A 40 -5.46 -1.86 -5.65
CA LEU A 40 -4.88 -0.82 -4.79
C LEU A 40 -3.45 -1.19 -4.34
N ASP A 41 -3.21 -2.43 -3.92
CA ASP A 41 -1.88 -2.92 -3.52
C ASP A 41 -0.87 -2.81 -4.69
N LEU A 42 -1.29 -3.19 -5.90
CA LEU A 42 -0.48 -3.04 -7.11
C LEU A 42 -0.18 -1.57 -7.43
N MET A 43 -1.19 -0.70 -7.36
CA MET A 43 -1.03 0.73 -7.63
C MET A 43 -0.08 1.40 -6.61
N GLU A 44 -0.18 1.04 -5.33
CA GLU A 44 0.71 1.53 -4.28
C GLU A 44 2.17 1.15 -4.58
N GLN A 45 2.43 -0.12 -4.93
CA GLN A 45 3.77 -0.59 -5.27
C GLN A 45 4.36 0.14 -6.48
N GLN A 46 3.55 0.35 -7.53
CA GLN A 46 3.99 1.09 -8.72
C GLN A 46 4.29 2.56 -8.38
N PHE A 47 3.45 3.19 -7.56
CA PHE A 47 3.66 4.56 -7.12
C PHE A 47 4.96 4.70 -6.32
N LEU A 48 5.19 3.83 -5.34
CA LEU A 48 6.41 3.86 -4.52
C LEU A 48 7.67 3.63 -5.36
N ALA A 49 7.62 2.69 -6.32
CA ALA A 49 8.73 2.45 -7.24
C ALA A 49 9.00 3.67 -8.13
N ALA A 50 7.96 4.29 -8.70
CA ALA A 50 8.09 5.48 -9.52
C ALA A 50 8.66 6.67 -8.74
N ALA A 51 8.14 6.93 -7.53
CA ALA A 51 8.62 7.99 -6.66
C ALA A 51 10.08 7.77 -6.22
N GLY A 52 10.46 6.52 -5.91
CA GLY A 52 11.84 6.17 -5.59
C GLY A 52 12.79 6.40 -6.76
N ASN A 53 12.39 6.00 -7.97
CA ASN A 53 13.18 6.21 -9.18
C ASN A 53 13.33 7.70 -9.52
N ASP A 54 12.26 8.49 -9.39
CA ASP A 54 12.31 9.95 -9.58
C ASP A 54 13.26 10.60 -8.58
N LEU A 55 13.15 10.25 -7.30
CA LEU A 55 14.04 10.78 -6.26
C LEU A 55 15.52 10.49 -6.58
N LEU A 56 15.84 9.27 -6.98
CA LEU A 56 17.20 8.89 -7.36
C LEU A 56 17.69 9.65 -8.60
N ALA A 57 16.83 9.84 -9.61
CA ALA A 57 17.17 10.62 -10.80
C ALA A 57 17.45 12.09 -10.47
N ARG A 58 16.69 12.67 -9.55
CA ARG A 58 16.86 14.06 -9.08
C ARG A 58 18.11 14.24 -8.21
N ILE A 59 18.51 13.22 -7.46
CA ILE A 59 19.82 13.20 -6.79
C ILE A 59 20.95 13.10 -7.82
N ALA A 60 20.84 12.19 -8.79
CA ALA A 60 21.88 11.95 -9.79
C ALA A 60 22.09 13.15 -10.73
N SER A 61 21.02 13.88 -11.07
CA SER A 61 21.08 15.11 -11.85
C SER A 61 21.59 16.31 -11.04
N GLY A 62 21.75 16.18 -9.73
CA GLY A 62 22.14 17.26 -8.82
C GLY A 62 21.03 18.26 -8.51
N GLU A 63 19.79 18.03 -8.98
CA GLU A 63 18.63 18.83 -8.59
C GLU A 63 18.38 18.75 -7.06
N ILE A 64 18.63 17.58 -6.48
CA ILE A 64 18.62 17.35 -5.04
C ILE A 64 20.05 17.11 -4.58
N ASP A 65 20.59 18.05 -3.80
CA ASP A 65 21.83 17.85 -3.04
C ASP A 65 21.48 17.44 -1.59
N PRO A 66 21.59 16.15 -1.23
CA PRO A 66 21.30 15.68 0.13
C PRO A 66 22.27 16.26 1.19
N HIS A 67 23.42 16.81 0.77
CA HIS A 67 24.41 17.42 1.66
C HIS A 67 24.29 18.94 1.77
N ALA A 68 23.54 19.60 0.87
CA ALA A 68 23.33 21.05 0.91
C ALA A 68 22.66 21.52 2.20
N ARG A 69 21.69 20.75 2.72
CA ARG A 69 21.01 21.06 3.99
C ARG A 69 21.98 20.99 5.18
N ARG A 70 22.91 20.04 5.18
CA ARG A 70 23.94 19.92 6.22
C ARG A 70 24.89 21.12 6.18
N LYS A 71 25.33 21.55 5.00
CA LYS A 71 26.18 22.75 4.86
C LYS A 71 25.45 24.02 5.32
N ARG A 72 24.18 24.24 4.94
CA ARG A 72 23.40 25.39 5.44
C ARG A 72 23.31 25.42 6.96
N LEU A 73 22.95 24.30 7.59
CA LEU A 73 22.82 24.23 9.05
C LEU A 73 24.17 24.44 9.77
N PHE A 74 25.28 23.99 9.19
CA PHE A 74 26.62 24.25 9.72
C PHE A 74 27.02 25.74 9.63
N TYR A 75 26.60 26.45 8.58
CA TYR A 75 26.90 27.88 8.40
C TYR A 75 25.92 28.82 9.12
N GLU A 76 24.69 28.38 9.44
CA GLU A 76 23.72 29.17 10.22
C GLU A 76 23.94 29.09 11.75
N TYR A 77 24.72 28.11 12.23
CA TYR A 77 25.02 27.91 13.66
C TYR A 77 26.47 28.21 14.06
N LEU A 78 27.28 28.76 13.15
CA LEU A 78 28.64 29.30 13.39
C LEU A 78 28.61 30.82 13.18
#